data_AF-A0AA36M7B7-F1
#
_entry.id   AF-A0AA36M7B7-F1
#
_cell.length_a   1.000
_cell.length_b   1.000
_cell.length_c   1.000
_cell.angle_alpha   90.00
_cell.angle_beta   90.00
_cell.angle_gamma   90.00
#
_symmetry.space_group_name_H-M   'P 1'
#
loop_
_entity.id
_entity.type
_entity.pdbx_description
1 polymer ?
#
loop_
_entity_poly.entity_id
_entity_poly.type
_entity_poly.pdbx_seq_one_letter_code
_entity_poly.pdbx_strand_id
1 'polypeptide(L)'
;MYLLLILAAVTTAFCHDPAFLREMPKKARIEYSRMQKKWDLSYTQLSQMVKKWAERHGVQAEMREYLLERERRDKQAWKKFLKLINDLPALGDELLSILEDIDTPLMNMKAEKDNFKTKYKSGYKVLRYIWKQFSDLEEDKKIIS
;
A
#
# COMPACT_ATOMS: atom_id res chain seq x y z
N MET A 1 15.56 -4.03 9.69
CA MET A 1 14.14 -4.44 9.71
C MET A 1 13.29 -3.65 8.69
N TYR A 2 13.81 -3.36 7.49
CA TYR A 2 13.07 -2.61 6.43
C TYR A 2 12.59 -3.50 5.28
N LEU A 3 13.06 -4.75 5.21
CA LEU A 3 12.69 -5.74 4.18
C LEU A 3 11.25 -6.27 4.32
N LEU A 4 10.66 -6.19 5.52
CA LEU A 4 9.29 -6.69 5.78
C LEU A 4 8.20 -5.75 5.21
N LEU A 5 8.46 -4.45 5.10
CA LEU A 5 7.47 -3.48 4.60
C LEU A 5 7.39 -3.47 3.06
N ILE A 6 8.49 -3.78 2.38
CA ILE A 6 8.50 -3.94 0.91
C ILE A 6 7.70 -5.19 0.51
N LEU A 7 7.79 -6.26 1.31
CA LEU A 7 6.99 -7.47 1.13
C LEU A 7 5.49 -7.22 1.33
N ALA A 8 5.09 -6.41 2.31
CA ALA A 8 3.67 -6.08 2.53
C ALA A 8 3.04 -5.25 1.40
N ALA A 9 3.81 -4.38 0.74
CA ALA A 9 3.31 -3.67 -0.44
C ALA A 9 3.10 -4.62 -1.63
N VAL A 10 3.93 -5.66 -1.77
CA VAL A 10 3.78 -6.71 -2.80
C VAL A 10 2.60 -7.64 -2.52
N THR A 11 2.23 -7.87 -1.25
CA THR A 11 1.08 -8.75 -0.92
C THR A 11 -0.29 -8.08 -1.16
N THR A 12 -0.39 -6.75 -1.09
CA THR A 12 -1.68 -6.05 -1.37
C THR A 12 -2.05 -6.01 -2.85
N ALA A 13 -1.09 -6.21 -3.75
CA ALA A 13 -1.32 -6.24 -5.20
C ALA A 13 -2.09 -7.48 -5.70
N PHE A 14 -2.42 -8.44 -4.82
CA PHE A 14 -3.14 -9.67 -5.16
C PHE A 14 -4.61 -9.69 -4.71
N CYS A 15 -5.14 -8.62 -4.13
CA CYS A 15 -6.42 -8.70 -3.39
C CYS A 15 -7.70 -8.43 -4.19
N HIS A 16 -7.61 -8.13 -5.50
CA HIS A 16 -8.82 -7.89 -6.30
C HIS A 16 -9.03 -8.99 -7.32
N ASP A 17 -9.90 -9.93 -7.00
CA ASP A 17 -10.30 -10.99 -7.94
C ASP A 17 -10.82 -10.37 -9.25
N PRO A 18 -10.45 -10.91 -10.42
CA PRO A 18 -11.02 -10.50 -11.70
C PRO A 18 -12.54 -10.60 -11.69
N ALA A 19 -13.23 -9.58 -12.23
CA ALA A 19 -14.69 -9.54 -12.21
C ALA A 19 -15.34 -10.75 -12.91
N PHE A 20 -14.76 -11.20 -14.03
CA PHE A 20 -15.25 -12.36 -14.78
C PHE A 20 -15.21 -13.67 -13.99
N LEU A 21 -14.42 -13.75 -12.90
CA LEU A 21 -14.44 -14.92 -12.03
C LEU A 21 -15.81 -15.14 -11.38
N ARG A 22 -16.63 -14.11 -11.20
CA ARG A 22 -17.97 -14.23 -10.60
C ARG A 22 -18.88 -15.12 -11.44
N GLU A 23 -18.73 -15.05 -12.76
CA GLU A 23 -19.49 -15.84 -13.74
C GLU A 23 -18.93 -17.27 -13.89
N MET A 24 -17.74 -17.54 -13.36
CA MET A 24 -17.11 -18.85 -13.47
C MET A 24 -17.70 -19.88 -12.48
N PRO A 25 -17.72 -21.17 -12.87
CA PRO A 25 -18.12 -22.25 -11.96
C PRO A 25 -17.34 -22.20 -10.64
N LYS A 26 -18.00 -22.54 -9.54
CA LYS A 26 -17.41 -22.50 -8.19
C LYS A 26 -16.07 -23.25 -8.11
N LYS A 27 -15.95 -24.39 -8.80
CA LYS A 27 -14.70 -25.17 -8.89
C LYS A 27 -13.57 -24.36 -9.52
N ALA A 28 -13.81 -23.71 -10.66
CA ALA A 28 -12.83 -22.88 -11.36
C ALA A 28 -12.35 -21.70 -10.49
N ARG A 29 -13.27 -21.05 -9.77
CA ARG A 29 -12.93 -19.99 -8.80
C ARG A 29 -12.04 -20.49 -7.67
N ILE A 30 -12.35 -21.65 -7.09
CA ILE A 30 -11.56 -22.25 -6.01
C ILE A 30 -10.15 -22.59 -6.52
N GLU A 31 -10.04 -23.15 -7.72
CA GLU A 31 -8.74 -23.41 -8.36
C GLU A 31 -7.93 -22.12 -8.50
N TYR A 32 -8.53 -21.06 -9.04
CA TYR A 32 -7.88 -19.77 -9.18
C TYR A 32 -7.40 -19.21 -7.84
N SER A 33 -8.27 -19.21 -6.82
CA SER A 33 -7.91 -18.73 -5.48
C SER A 33 -6.76 -19.53 -4.86
N ARG A 34 -6.72 -20.86 -5.07
CA ARG A 34 -5.61 -21.71 -4.61
C ARG A 34 -4.30 -21.37 -5.30
N MET A 35 -4.33 -21.05 -6.60
CA MET A 35 -3.14 -20.64 -7.34
C MET A 35 -2.53 -19.35 -6.77
N GLN A 36 -3.36 -18.36 -6.42
CA GLN A 36 -2.89 -17.08 -5.87
C GLN A 36 -2.22 -17.20 -4.50
N LYS A 37 -2.41 -18.33 -3.80
CA LYS A 37 -1.84 -18.59 -2.47
C LYS A 37 -0.54 -19.40 -2.52
N LYS A 38 0.00 -19.68 -3.71
CA LYS A 38 1.26 -20.40 -3.90
C LYS A 38 2.45 -19.45 -3.77
N TRP A 39 2.85 -19.20 -2.53
CA TRP A 39 3.98 -18.35 -2.16
C TRP A 39 5.35 -18.98 -2.46
N ASP A 40 5.37 -20.29 -2.75
CA ASP A 40 6.53 -21.08 -3.16
C ASP A 40 6.92 -20.86 -4.63
N LEU A 41 6.05 -20.24 -5.44
CA LEU A 41 6.28 -20.03 -6.86
C LEU A 41 6.89 -18.66 -7.17
N SER A 42 7.80 -18.65 -8.14
CA SER A 42 8.20 -17.40 -8.80
C SER A 42 7.04 -16.82 -9.62
N TYR A 43 7.13 -15.52 -9.92
CA TYR A 43 6.12 -14.83 -10.73
C TYR A 43 5.94 -15.48 -12.11
N THR A 44 7.04 -15.92 -12.75
CA THR A 44 6.99 -16.61 -14.06
C THR A 44 6.24 -17.94 -13.97
N GLN A 45 6.50 -18.73 -12.92
CA GLN A 45 5.80 -20.00 -12.69
C GLN A 45 4.31 -19.78 -12.43
N LEU A 46 3.97 -18.81 -11.59
CA LEU A 46 2.58 -18.45 -11.32
C LEU A 46 1.87 -17.97 -12.61
N SER A 47 2.53 -17.14 -13.41
CA SER A 47 2.01 -16.65 -14.69
C SER A 47 1.70 -17.77 -15.68
N GLN A 48 2.62 -18.74 -15.84
CA GLN A 48 2.39 -19.92 -16.67
C GLN A 48 1.21 -20.76 -16.17
N MET A 49 1.08 -20.92 -14.84
CA MET A 49 0.00 -21.68 -14.23
C MET A 49 -1.36 -21.00 -14.45
N VAL A 50 -1.43 -19.67 -14.30
CA VAL A 50 -2.63 -18.86 -14.58
C VAL A 50 -3.00 -18.92 -16.06
N LYS A 51 -2.02 -18.86 -16.97
CA LYS A 51 -2.25 -19.00 -18.42
C LYS A 51 -2.87 -20.36 -18.76
N LYS A 52 -2.30 -21.46 -18.25
CA LYS A 52 -2.85 -22.81 -18.45
C LYS A 52 -4.25 -22.96 -17.85
N TRP A 53 -4.49 -22.37 -16.69
CA TRP A 53 -5.82 -22.34 -16.09
C TRP A 53 -6.82 -21.60 -16.99
N ALA A 54 -6.46 -20.44 -17.53
CA ALA A 54 -7.32 -19.66 -18.41
C ALA A 54 -7.63 -20.40 -19.71
N GLU A 55 -6.64 -21.10 -20.28
CA GLU A 55 -6.83 -21.96 -21.46
C GLU A 55 -7.82 -23.10 -21.21
N ARG A 56 -7.72 -23.79 -20.07
CA ARG A 56 -8.64 -24.89 -19.73
C ARG A 56 -10.09 -24.43 -19.52
N HIS A 57 -10.26 -23.19 -19.08
CA HIS A 57 -11.58 -22.63 -18.76
C HIS A 57 -12.11 -21.70 -19.87
N GLY A 58 -11.38 -21.54 -20.98
CA GLY A 58 -11.82 -20.73 -22.13
C GLY A 58 -11.88 -19.21 -21.88
N VAL A 59 -11.13 -18.71 -20.90
CA VAL A 59 -11.17 -17.30 -20.44
C VAL A 59 -9.86 -16.54 -20.70
N GLN A 60 -9.16 -16.90 -21.79
CA GLN A 60 -7.84 -16.33 -22.09
C GLN A 60 -7.89 -14.83 -22.38
N ALA A 61 -8.97 -14.34 -23.01
CA ALA A 61 -9.13 -12.93 -23.36
C ALA A 61 -9.35 -12.09 -22.11
N GLU A 62 -10.31 -12.49 -21.27
CA GLU A 62 -10.67 -11.83 -20.02
C GLU A 62 -9.50 -11.85 -19.03
N MET A 63 -8.75 -12.96 -18.97
CA MET A 63 -7.54 -13.03 -18.15
C MET A 63 -6.46 -12.06 -18.64
N ARG A 64 -6.26 -11.95 -19.97
CA ARG A 64 -5.29 -11.02 -20.55
C ARG A 64 -5.65 -9.57 -20.24
N GLU A 65 -6.91 -9.19 -20.43
CA GLU A 65 -7.41 -7.85 -20.10
C GLU A 65 -7.22 -7.53 -18.62
N TYR A 66 -7.58 -8.47 -17.74
CA TYR A 66 -7.37 -8.32 -16.30
C TYR A 66 -5.90 -8.11 -15.94
N LEU A 67 -4.98 -8.88 -16.54
CA LEU A 67 -3.55 -8.76 -16.26
C LEU A 67 -2.98 -7.40 -16.74
N LEU A 68 -3.40 -6.93 -17.91
CA LEU A 68 -2.99 -5.61 -18.43
C LEU A 68 -3.48 -4.47 -17.53
N GLU A 69 -4.75 -4.54 -17.13
CA GLU A 69 -5.35 -3.54 -16.27
C GLU A 69 -4.74 -3.57 -14.86
N ARG A 70 -4.40 -4.76 -14.35
CA ARG A 70 -3.62 -4.91 -13.11
C ARG A 70 -2.26 -4.25 -13.21
N GLU A 71 -1.50 -4.55 -14.27
CA GLU A 71 -0.17 -3.95 -14.49
C GLU A 71 -0.25 -2.42 -14.53
N ARG A 72 -1.26 -1.87 -15.21
CA ARG A 72 -1.51 -0.43 -15.26
C ARG A 72 -1.77 0.15 -13.86
N ARG A 73 -2.63 -0.49 -13.05
CA ARG A 73 -2.90 -0.06 -11.67
C ARG A 73 -1.66 -0.13 -10.80
N ASP A 74 -0.89 -1.20 -10.89
CA ASP A 74 0.33 -1.40 -10.10
C ASP A 74 1.37 -0.33 -10.44
N LYS A 75 1.59 -0.04 -11.73
CA LYS A 75 2.47 1.07 -12.16
C LYS A 75 2.01 2.42 -11.61
N GLN A 76 0.71 2.70 -11.62
CA GLN A 76 0.16 3.94 -11.07
C GLN A 76 0.31 4.01 -9.55
N ALA A 77 0.08 2.91 -8.84
CA ALA A 77 0.28 2.81 -7.40
C ALA A 77 1.76 3.05 -7.04
N TRP A 78 2.69 2.41 -7.76
CA TRP A 78 4.12 2.61 -7.55
C TRP A 78 4.56 4.05 -7.79
N LYS A 79 4.07 4.69 -8.85
CA LYS A 79 4.37 6.10 -9.09
C LYS A 79 3.91 7.00 -7.95
N LYS A 80 2.71 6.76 -7.39
CA LYS A 80 2.19 7.52 -6.25
C LYS A 80 2.99 7.25 -4.97
N PHE A 81 3.37 5.99 -4.74
CA PHE A 81 4.19 5.58 -3.60
C PHE A 81 5.58 6.24 -3.63
N LEU A 82 6.27 6.18 -4.76
CA LEU A 82 7.58 6.80 -4.94
C LEU A 82 7.52 8.31 -4.80
N LYS A 83 6.50 8.96 -5.38
CA LYS A 83 6.27 10.39 -5.19
C LYS A 83 6.13 10.72 -3.70
N LEU A 84 5.32 9.96 -2.97
CA LEU A 84 5.11 10.19 -1.55
C LEU A 84 6.42 10.05 -0.77
N ILE A 85 7.21 9.00 -1.00
CA ILE A 85 8.51 8.82 -0.35
C ILE A 85 9.43 10.00 -0.59
N ASN A 86 9.50 10.48 -1.83
CA ASN A 86 10.35 11.60 -2.19
C ASN A 86 9.89 12.93 -1.54
N ASP A 87 8.59 13.09 -1.36
CA ASP A 87 8.01 14.30 -0.74
C ASP A 87 8.10 14.25 0.81
N LEU A 88 8.24 13.07 1.43
CA LEU A 88 8.15 12.90 2.88
C LEU A 88 9.13 13.78 3.69
N PRO A 89 10.40 13.95 3.32
CA PRO A 89 11.32 14.80 4.07
C PRO A 89 10.83 16.24 4.18
N ALA A 90 10.50 16.87 3.06
CA ALA A 90 10.01 18.26 3.03
C ALA A 90 8.67 18.41 3.77
N LEU A 91 7.77 17.41 3.65
CA LEU A 91 6.53 17.39 4.42
C LEU A 91 6.78 17.22 5.93
N GLY A 92 7.82 16.48 6.30
CA GLY A 92 8.27 16.35 7.69
C GLY A 92 8.72 17.70 8.24
N ASP A 93 9.59 18.39 7.51
CA ASP A 93 10.09 19.72 7.89
C ASP A 93 8.95 20.75 8.02
N GLU A 94 8.03 20.79 7.04
CA GLU A 94 6.86 21.68 7.09
C GLU A 94 5.94 21.37 8.28
N LEU A 95 5.77 20.09 8.62
CA LEU A 95 4.97 19.71 9.80
C LEU A 95 5.66 20.07 11.11
N LEU A 96 6.98 19.86 11.21
CA LEU A 96 7.76 20.21 12.40
C LEU A 96 7.76 21.71 12.64
N SER A 97 7.93 22.53 11.59
CA SER A 97 7.90 23.98 11.73
C SER A 97 6.56 24.50 12.28
N ILE A 98 5.44 23.85 11.94
CA ILE A 98 4.13 24.18 12.51
C ILE A 98 4.07 23.82 14.01
N LEU A 99 4.70 22.71 14.41
CA LEU A 99 4.61 22.20 15.78
C LEU A 99 5.61 22.85 16.75
N GLU A 100 6.75 23.31 16.25
CA GLU A 100 7.84 23.90 17.03
C GLU A 100 7.74 25.43 17.14
N ASP A 101 6.81 26.06 16.43
CA ASP A 101 6.55 27.49 16.55
C ASP A 101 5.84 27.80 17.88
N ILE A 102 6.65 28.11 18.90
CA ILE A 102 6.20 28.45 20.26
C ILE A 102 5.52 29.82 20.35
N ASP A 103 5.71 30.69 19.37
CA ASP A 103 5.16 32.04 19.36
C ASP A 103 3.74 32.06 18.76
N THR A 104 3.40 31.05 17.96
CA THR A 104 2.07 30.90 17.37
C THR A 104 1.03 30.46 18.41
N PRO A 105 -0.12 31.19 18.54
CA PRO A 105 -1.19 30.77 19.42
C PRO A 105 -1.72 29.37 19.08
N LEU A 106 -2.00 28.54 20.10
CA LEU A 106 -2.41 27.14 19.92
C LEU A 106 -3.60 26.94 18.96
N MET A 107 -4.54 27.89 18.92
CA MET A 107 -5.68 27.85 17.99
C MET A 107 -5.25 28.02 16.53
N ASN A 108 -4.26 28.85 16.26
CA ASN A 108 -3.70 29.06 14.92
C ASN A 108 -2.87 27.84 14.50
N MET A 109 -2.02 27.33 15.40
CA MET A 109 -1.27 26.09 15.18
C MET A 109 -2.19 24.92 14.83
N LYS A 110 -3.33 24.79 15.52
CA LYS A 110 -4.34 23.77 15.20
C LYS A 110 -4.89 23.97 13.79
N ALA A 111 -5.22 25.20 13.40
CA ALA A 111 -5.75 25.49 12.07
C ALA A 111 -4.73 25.18 10.96
N GLU A 112 -3.47 25.54 11.15
CA GLU A 112 -2.38 25.26 10.22
C GLU A 112 -2.13 23.77 10.06
N LYS A 113 -2.10 23.03 11.17
CA LYS A 113 -2.02 21.57 11.16
C LYS A 113 -3.22 20.92 10.45
N ASP A 114 -4.43 21.43 10.65
CA ASP A 114 -5.63 20.94 9.97
C ASP A 114 -5.59 21.23 8.45
N ASN A 115 -5.05 22.39 8.05
CA ASN A 115 -4.79 22.72 6.66
C ASN A 115 -3.73 21.78 6.04
N PHE A 116 -2.60 21.58 6.72
CA PHE A 116 -1.55 20.65 6.32
C PHE A 116 -2.10 19.23 6.11
N LYS A 117 -2.89 18.73 7.07
CA LYS A 117 -3.56 17.42 7.00
C LYS A 117 -4.50 17.31 5.80
N THR A 118 -5.20 18.39 5.46
CA THR A 118 -6.14 18.41 4.33
C THR A 118 -5.38 18.41 3.01
N LYS A 119 -4.36 19.25 2.88
CA LYS A 119 -3.51 19.39 1.68
C LYS A 119 -2.68 18.13 1.40
N TYR A 120 -2.12 17.51 2.44
CA TYR A 120 -1.19 16.38 2.33
C TYR A 120 -1.68 15.12 3.03
N LYS A 121 -2.96 14.76 2.83
CA LYS A 121 -3.64 13.66 3.52
C LYS A 121 -2.84 12.35 3.64
N SER A 122 -2.20 11.91 2.56
CA SER A 122 -1.39 10.67 2.57
C SER A 122 -0.06 10.84 3.31
N GLY A 123 0.64 11.96 3.09
CA GLY A 123 1.89 12.29 3.80
C GLY A 123 1.68 12.44 5.29
N TYR A 124 0.65 13.19 5.69
CA TYR A 124 0.27 13.34 7.08
C TYR A 124 -0.03 12.01 7.78
N LYS A 125 -0.72 11.06 7.10
CA LYS A 125 -0.97 9.72 7.67
C LYS A 125 0.32 8.96 7.94
N VAL A 126 1.27 9.00 7.00
CA VAL A 126 2.56 8.33 7.15
C VAL A 126 3.40 9.00 8.24
N LEU A 127 3.52 10.33 8.22
CA LEU A 127 4.23 11.10 9.24
C LEU A 127 3.65 10.87 10.63
N ARG A 128 2.31 10.87 10.77
CA ARG A 128 1.65 10.55 12.04
C ARG A 128 1.95 9.11 12.51
N TYR A 129 1.97 8.14 11.60
CA TYR A 129 2.32 6.76 11.93
C TYR A 129 3.76 6.68 12.43
N ILE A 130 4.71 7.29 11.71
CA ILE A 130 6.13 7.36 12.07
C ILE A 130 6.29 8.03 13.45
N TRP A 131 5.68 9.21 13.64
CA TRP A 131 5.72 9.96 14.89
C TRP A 131 5.27 9.11 16.09
N LYS A 132 4.17 8.37 15.94
CA LYS A 132 3.67 7.48 16.98
C LYS A 132 4.72 6.43 17.40
N GLN A 133 5.46 5.88 16.44
CA GLN A 133 6.52 4.92 16.76
C GLN A 133 7.65 5.52 17.59
N PHE A 134 7.89 6.83 17.51
CA PHE A 134 8.92 7.51 18.30
C PHE A 134 8.39 8.04 19.64
N SER A 135 7.14 8.52 19.70
CA SER A 135 6.54 8.97 20.96
C SER A 135 6.36 7.83 21.96
N ASP A 136 6.01 6.64 21.47
CA ASP A 136 5.78 5.47 22.33
C ASP A 136 7.11 4.90 22.89
N LEU A 137 8.27 5.24 22.31
CA LEU A 137 9.60 4.78 22.77
C LEU A 137 10.14 5.56 23.99
N GLU A 138 9.57 6.73 24.32
CA GLU A 138 10.00 7.50 25.50
C GLU A 138 9.33 7.03 26.80
N GLU A 139 8.15 6.41 26.73
CA GLU A 139 7.47 5.86 27.91
C GLU A 139 8.17 4.62 28.47
N ASP A 140 8.72 3.76 27.59
CA ASP A 140 9.45 2.55 28.01
C ASP A 140 10.78 2.85 28.73
N LYS A 141 11.39 4.02 28.49
CA LYS A 141 12.64 4.43 29.17
C LYS A 141 12.43 4.90 30.60
N LYS A 142 11.21 5.31 30.99
CA LYS A 142 10.90 5.74 32.37
C LYS A 142 10.65 4.59 33.35
N ILE A 143 10.58 3.34 32.88
CA ILE A 143 10.31 2.17 33.74
C ILE A 143 11.63 1.55 34.27
N ILE A 144 12.80 1.99 33.80
CA ILE A 144 14.13 1.41 34.14
C ILE A 144 15.07 2.43 34.83
N SER A 145 14.59 3.60 35.28
CA SER A 145 15.36 4.54 36.13
C SER A 145 14.73 4.70 37.50
#